data_AF-B7PF52-F1
#
_entry.id   AF-B7PF52-F1
#
_cell.length_a   1.000
_cell.length_b   1.000
_cell.length_c   1.000
_cell.angle_alpha   90.00
_cell.angle_beta   90.00
_cell.angle_gamma   90.00
#
_symmetry.space_group_name_H-M   'P 1'
#
loop_
_entity.id
_entity.type
_entity.pdbx_description
1 polymer ?
#
loop_
_entity_poly.entity_id
_entity_poly.type
_entity_poly.pdbx_seq_one_letter_code
_entity_poly.pdbx_strand_id
1 'polypeptide(L)'
;MMAVVALLKTVLMSQYREDSLRGEGTWSKVHVNSKPPYSFSCLIFMAIEESAGKALPVKDIYAWILGHFPYFESAPTGWKNSVRHNLSLNKCFRK
;
A
#
# COMPACT_ATOMS: atom_id res chain seq x y z
N MET A 1 16.86 8.96 13.28
CA MET A 1 15.84 9.00 12.21
C MET A 1 15.59 7.64 11.56
N MET A 2 16.62 6.87 11.15
CA MET A 2 16.44 5.55 10.52
C MET A 2 15.75 4.50 11.40
N ALA A 3 15.97 4.52 12.72
CA ALA A 3 15.34 3.57 13.65
C ALA A 3 13.82 3.75 13.79
N VAL A 4 13.31 4.99 13.76
CA VAL A 4 11.87 5.28 13.84
C VAL A 4 11.15 4.85 12.54
N VAL A 5 11.81 5.03 11.40
CA VAL A 5 11.31 4.55 10.10
C VAL A 5 11.33 3.02 10.03
N ALA A 6 12.34 2.34 10.58
CA ALA A 6 12.38 0.88 10.65
C ALA A 6 11.28 0.31 11.57
N LEU A 7 11.02 0.93 12.73
CA LEU A 7 9.91 0.54 13.60
C LEU A 7 8.55 0.75 12.94
N LEU A 8 8.34 1.86 12.22
CA LEU A 8 7.12 2.06 11.43
C LEU A 8 6.99 1.05 10.28
N LYS A 9 8.09 0.68 9.62
CA LYS A 9 8.12 -0.37 8.58
C LYS A 9 7.78 -1.74 9.16
N THR A 10 8.35 -2.10 10.30
CA THR A 10 8.10 -3.39 10.96
C THR A 10 6.68 -3.45 11.51
N VAL A 11 6.20 -2.42 12.22
CA VAL A 11 4.85 -2.43 12.80
C VAL A 11 3.78 -2.38 11.70
N LEU A 12 3.98 -1.60 10.63
CA LEU A 12 3.03 -1.56 9.51
C LEU A 12 2.98 -2.89 8.75
N MET A 13 4.14 -3.51 8.51
CA MET A 13 4.21 -4.81 7.83
C MET A 13 3.77 -5.97 8.71
N SER A 14 4.03 -5.91 10.02
CA SER A 14 3.49 -6.88 10.99
C SER A 14 1.98 -6.76 11.06
N GLN A 15 1.44 -5.53 11.17
CA GLN A 15 -0.01 -5.32 11.14
C GLN A 15 -0.62 -5.84 9.84
N TYR A 16 -0.06 -5.49 8.68
CA TYR A 16 -0.55 -5.97 7.39
C TYR A 16 -0.43 -7.50 7.24
N ARG A 17 0.69 -8.09 7.68
CA ARG A 17 0.92 -9.54 7.64
C ARG A 17 0.00 -10.28 8.61
N GLU A 18 -0.23 -9.76 9.80
CA GLU A 18 -1.18 -10.30 10.77
C GLU A 18 -2.61 -10.17 10.25
N ASP A 19 -2.99 -9.03 9.68
CA ASP A 19 -4.29 -8.82 9.03
C ASP A 19 -4.51 -9.78 7.84
N SER A 20 -3.45 -10.10 7.09
CA SER A 20 -3.48 -11.06 5.97
C SER A 20 -3.52 -12.52 6.44
N LEU A 21 -2.73 -12.89 7.45
CA LEU A 21 -2.61 -14.27 7.95
C LEU A 21 -3.77 -14.69 8.86
N ARG A 22 -4.41 -13.75 9.57
CA ARG A 22 -5.50 -14.08 10.48
C ARG A 22 -6.69 -14.70 9.75
N GLY A 23 -6.85 -14.54 8.43
CA GLY A 23 -8.02 -15.04 7.68
C GLY A 23 -9.37 -14.50 8.18
N GLU A 24 -9.35 -13.70 9.25
CA GLU A 24 -10.43 -13.01 9.88
C GLU A 24 -10.42 -11.58 9.34
N GLY A 25 -11.21 -11.36 8.31
CA GLY A 25 -11.57 -10.04 7.81
C GLY A 25 -12.35 -9.23 8.85
N THR A 26 -11.65 -8.76 9.88
CA THR A 26 -12.14 -7.72 10.80
C THR A 26 -12.00 -6.32 10.19
N TRP A 27 -11.33 -6.18 9.03
CA TRP A 27 -11.86 -5.33 7.97
C TRP A 27 -13.13 -6.02 7.46
N SER A 28 -14.20 -5.86 8.25
CA SER A 28 -15.49 -6.49 8.06
C SER A 28 -15.89 -6.47 6.60
N LYS A 29 -16.75 -7.39 6.15
CA LYS A 29 -17.47 -7.29 4.86
C LYS A 29 -18.09 -5.89 4.58
N VAL A 30 -18.19 -5.03 5.60
CA VAL A 30 -18.57 -3.61 5.58
C VAL A 30 -17.47 -2.66 5.05
N HIS A 31 -16.18 -2.97 5.21
CA HIS A 31 -15.04 -2.09 4.89
C HIS A 31 -14.27 -2.46 3.61
N VAL A 32 -14.62 -3.56 2.94
CA VAL A 32 -13.97 -3.98 1.67
C VAL A 32 -14.05 -2.91 0.58
N ASN A 33 -15.12 -2.10 0.64
CA ASN A 33 -15.37 -0.96 -0.25
C ASN A 33 -15.16 0.39 0.45
N SER A 34 -14.47 0.42 1.60
CA SER A 34 -14.13 1.66 2.30
C SER A 34 -12.68 2.03 2.05
N LYS A 35 -12.39 3.34 2.05
CA LYS A 35 -11.03 3.84 1.87
C LYS A 35 -10.08 3.22 2.91
N PRO A 36 -8.98 2.58 2.50
CA PRO A 36 -8.04 1.99 3.44
C PRO A 36 -7.40 3.06 4.34
N PRO A 37 -7.02 2.72 5.59
CA PRO A 37 -6.40 3.63 6.54
C PRO A 37 -4.89 3.80 6.26
N TYR A 38 -4.49 3.72 4.99
CA TYR A 38 -3.10 3.79 4.56
C TYR A 38 -2.89 4.96 3.60
N SER A 39 -1.79 5.68 3.78
CA SER A 39 -1.36 6.70 2.83
C SER A 39 -0.89 6.06 1.52
N PHE A 40 -0.89 6.81 0.41
CA PHE A 40 -0.34 6.31 -0.85
C PHE A 40 1.14 5.91 -0.73
N SER A 41 1.95 6.60 0.07
CA SER A 41 3.32 6.21 0.36
C SER A 41 3.40 4.85 1.06
N CYS A 42 2.49 4.56 1.99
CA CYS A 42 2.39 3.25 2.63
C CYS A 42 2.00 2.17 1.62
N LEU A 43 0.99 2.42 0.77
CA LEU A 43 0.55 1.49 -0.26
C LEU A 43 1.67 1.17 -1.27
N ILE A 44 2.38 2.18 -1.74
CA ILE A 44 3.52 2.02 -2.64
C ILE A 44 4.62 1.21 -1.97
N PHE A 45 4.93 1.51 -0.71
CA PHE A 45 5.95 0.79 0.05
C PHE A 45 5.57 -0.69 0.21
N MET A 46 4.32 -1.01 0.55
CA MET A 46 3.83 -2.39 0.65
C MET A 46 3.93 -3.15 -0.67
N ALA A 47 3.49 -2.55 -1.78
CA ALA A 47 3.63 -3.16 -3.10
C ALA A 47 5.10 -3.50 -3.43
N ILE A 48 6.00 -2.54 -3.24
CA ILE A 48 7.44 -2.72 -3.53
C ILE A 48 8.05 -3.76 -2.59
N GLU A 49 7.71 -3.73 -1.30
CA GLU A 49 8.26 -4.65 -0.30
C GLU A 49 7.84 -6.10 -0.56
N GLU A 50 6.63 -6.33 -1.07
CA GLU A 50 6.15 -7.68 -1.41
C GLU A 50 6.76 -8.22 -2.71
N SER A 51 7.25 -7.34 -3.58
CA SER A 51 7.92 -7.76 -4.81
C SER A 51 9.27 -8.44 -4.53
N ALA A 52 9.56 -9.51 -5.27
CA ALA A 52 10.81 -10.26 -5.12
C ALA A 52 12.07 -9.40 -5.31
N GLY A 53 12.01 -8.41 -6.20
CA GLY A 53 13.13 -7.52 -6.51
C GLY A 53 13.19 -6.24 -5.69
N LYS A 54 12.28 -6.03 -4.73
CA LYS A 54 12.11 -4.75 -4.00
C LYS A 54 12.02 -3.55 -4.95
N ALA A 55 11.42 -3.77 -6.11
CA ALA A 55 11.22 -2.80 -7.17
C ALA A 55 10.01 -3.24 -8.01
N LEU A 56 9.11 -2.30 -8.31
CA LEU A 56 7.95 -2.54 -9.16
C LEU A 56 7.74 -1.42 -10.17
N PRO A 57 7.41 -1.75 -11.43
CA PRO A 57 6.84 -0.80 -12.36
C PRO A 57 5.55 -0.16 -11.81
N VAL A 58 5.31 1.09 -12.18
CA VAL A 58 4.12 1.84 -11.75
C VAL A 58 2.80 1.11 -12.06
N LYS A 59 2.74 0.44 -13.21
CA LYS A 59 1.58 -0.38 -13.60
C LYS A 59 1.28 -1.51 -12.60
N ASP A 60 2.32 -2.11 -12.03
CA ASP A 60 2.21 -3.27 -11.16
C ASP A 60 1.89 -2.82 -9.73
N ILE A 61 2.30 -1.59 -9.35
CA ILE A 61 1.82 -0.93 -8.13
C ILE A 61 0.30 -0.71 -8.19
N TYR A 62 -0.24 -0.30 -9.35
CA TYR A 62 -1.69 -0.17 -9.51
C TYR A 62 -2.41 -1.52 -9.35
N ALA A 63 -1.89 -2.56 -10.02
CA ALA A 63 -2.46 -3.90 -9.95
C ALA A 63 -2.43 -4.46 -8.52
N TRP A 64 -1.31 -4.26 -7.80
CA TRP A 64 -1.18 -4.65 -6.40
C TRP A 64 -2.20 -3.94 -5.52
N ILE A 65 -2.37 -2.61 -5.66
CA ILE A 65 -3.36 -1.85 -4.88
C ILE A 65 -4.78 -2.36 -5.14
N LEU A 66 -5.14 -2.64 -6.39
CA LEU A 66 -6.48 -3.15 -6.75
C LEU A 66 -6.72 -4.55 -6.18
N GLY A 67 -5.73 -5.44 -6.25
CA GLY A 67 -5.86 -6.81 -5.72
C GLY A 67 -5.99 -6.89 -4.21
N HIS A 68 -5.47 -5.90 -3.46
CA HIS A 68 -5.48 -5.90 -2.00
C HIS A 68 -6.55 -4.98 -1.40
N PHE A 69 -6.96 -3.93 -2.13
CA PHE A 69 -7.89 -2.92 -1.64
C PHE A 69 -8.98 -2.62 -2.69
N PRO A 70 -10.05 -3.44 -2.74
CA PRO A 70 -11.12 -3.33 -3.75
C PRO A 70 -11.79 -1.95 -3.84
N TYR A 71 -11.79 -1.17 -2.75
CA TYR A 71 -12.18 0.24 -2.75
C TYR A 71 -11.65 1.04 -3.97
N PHE A 72 -10.42 0.76 -4.42
CA PHE A 72 -9.79 1.51 -5.52
C PHE A 72 -10.33 1.16 -6.92
N GLU A 73 -11.12 0.09 -7.06
CA GLU A 73 -11.83 -0.22 -8.31
C GLU A 73 -12.89 0.83 -8.63
N SER A 74 -13.63 1.29 -7.61
CA SER A 74 -14.68 2.31 -7.74
C SER A 74 -14.25 3.71 -7.26
N ALA A 75 -13.01 3.87 -6.81
CA ALA A 75 -12.51 5.15 -6.31
C ALA A 75 -12.43 6.21 -7.42
N PRO A 76 -12.50 7.51 -7.07
CA PRO A 76 -12.34 8.60 -8.04
C PRO A 76 -11.05 8.44 -8.86
N THR A 77 -11.13 8.75 -10.17
CA THR A 77 -10.03 8.55 -11.16
C THR A 77 -8.70 9.23 -10.79
N GLY A 78 -8.69 10.14 -9.81
CA GLY A 78 -7.52 10.84 -9.33
C GLY A 78 -6.51 9.99 -8.53
N TRP A 79 -6.88 8.82 -8.00
CA TRP A 79 -5.98 8.07 -7.11
C TRP A 79 -4.69 7.61 -7.81
N LYS A 80 -4.75 7.24 -9.09
CA LYS A 80 -3.55 6.89 -9.89
C LYS A 80 -2.62 8.09 -10.05
N ASN A 81 -3.17 9.30 -10.14
CA ASN A 81 -2.38 10.53 -10.17
C ASN A 81 -1.68 10.76 -8.81
N SER A 82 -2.40 10.56 -7.71
CA SER A 82 -1.82 10.63 -6.37
C SER A 82 -0.67 9.64 -6.17
N VAL A 83 -0.76 8.42 -6.73
CA VAL A 83 0.35 7.45 -6.71
C VAL A 83 1.57 8.00 -7.46
N ARG A 84 1.42 8.46 -8.71
CA ARG A 84 2.54 9.01 -9.50
C ARG A 84 3.17 10.23 -8.86
N HIS A 85 2.34 11.11 -8.28
CA HIS A 85 2.80 12.27 -7.54
C HIS A 85 3.64 11.85 -6.33
N ASN A 86 3.20 10.86 -5.54
CA ASN A 86 3.96 10.37 -4.38
C ASN A 86 5.29 9.71 -4.78
N LEU A 87 5.34 8.99 -5.91
CA LEU A 87 6.57 8.42 -6.44
C LEU A 87 7.58 9.49 -6.88
N SER A 88 7.11 10.65 -7.31
CA SER A 88 7.97 11.74 -7.79
C SER A 88 8.38 12.71 -6.67
N LEU A 89 7.50 12.92 -5.69
CA LEU A 89 7.71 13.87 -4.59
C LEU A 89 8.54 13.26 -3.44
N ASN A 90 8.30 11.99 -3.09
CA ASN A 90 8.97 11.38 -1.95
C ASN A 90 10.32 10.80 -2.36
N LYS A 91 11.42 11.35 -1.84
CA LYS A 91 12.81 10.87 -2.06
C LYS A 91 13.03 9.42 -1.61
N CYS A 92 12.11 8.86 -0.83
CA CYS A 92 12.12 7.45 -0.42
C CYS A 92 11.93 6.49 -1.61
N PHE A 93 11.33 6.95 -2.71
CA PHE A 93 11.16 6.17 -3.93
C PHE A 93 12.17 6.65 -4.97
N ARG A 94 13.00 5.73 -5.44
CA ARG A 94 13.98 5.99 -6.51
C ARG A 94 13.46 5.38 -7.81
N LYS A 95 13.67 6.12 -8.90
CA LYS A 95 13.47 5.61 -10.26
C LYS A 95 14.63 4.71 -10.65
#